data_AF-A0AB34J0V8-F1
#
_entry.id   AF-A0AB34J0V8-F1
#
_cell.length_a   1.000
_cell.length_b   1.000
_cell.length_c   1.000
_cell.angle_alpha   90.00
_cell.angle_beta   90.00
_cell.angle_gamma   90.00
#
_symmetry.space_group_name_H-M   'P 1'
#
loop_
_entity.id
_entity.type
_entity.pdbx_description
1 polymer ?
#
loop_
_entity_poly.entity_id
_entity_poly.type
_entity_poly.pdbx_seq_one_letter_code
_entity_poly.pdbx_strand_id
1 'polypeptide(L)'
;MEWLRAAGSFFCALSAAEHVLIFAMETFLWRGRGRKLFRASAAQAAPLAGAMAQLGVYNLTLALGLLWALARHDTDDKLLFLTFVWLVAAFGATSLMPRILLTQGSPALLGLLCVVGSEKQFDDLHSWGHGAYWLLGSVGLVGSAAALAGALWKRNDLACAEEGASLH
;
A
#
# COMPACT_ATOMS: atom_id res chain seq x y z
N MET A 1 12.21 -9.94 -21.63
CA MET A 1 11.34 -10.57 -20.61
C MET A 1 12.06 -10.79 -19.28
N GLU A 2 13.27 -11.35 -19.25
CA GLU A 2 13.99 -11.61 -17.98
C GLU A 2 14.27 -10.35 -17.15
N TRP A 3 14.65 -9.25 -17.79
CA TRP A 3 14.88 -7.98 -17.10
C TRP A 3 13.61 -7.42 -16.43
N LEU A 4 12.41 -7.68 -16.98
CA LEU A 4 11.13 -7.28 -16.37
C LEU A 4 10.81 -8.15 -15.14
N ARG A 5 11.13 -9.45 -15.19
CA ARG A 5 10.98 -10.35 -14.02
C ARG A 5 11.89 -9.93 -12.88
N ALA A 6 13.13 -9.57 -13.21
CA ALA A 6 14.11 -9.04 -12.27
C ALA A 6 13.63 -7.70 -11.68
N ALA A 7 13.17 -6.77 -12.52
CA ALA A 7 12.62 -5.49 -12.09
C ALA A 7 11.39 -5.65 -11.18
N GLY A 8 10.45 -6.52 -11.53
CA GLY A 8 9.26 -6.80 -10.71
C GLY A 8 9.62 -7.38 -9.35
N SER A 9 10.59 -8.30 -9.30
CA SER A 9 11.09 -8.86 -8.03
C SER A 9 11.85 -7.83 -7.21
N PHE A 10 12.61 -6.93 -7.86
CA PHE A 10 13.27 -5.81 -7.19
C PHE A 10 12.27 -4.86 -6.51
N PHE A 11 11.23 -4.43 -7.23
CA PHE A 11 10.20 -3.55 -6.67
C PHE A 11 9.40 -4.24 -5.56
N CYS A 12 9.12 -5.53 -5.69
CA CYS A 12 8.53 -6.32 -4.61
C CYS A 12 9.41 -6.35 -3.35
N ALA A 13 10.72 -6.56 -3.51
CA ALA A 13 11.67 -6.53 -2.40
C ALA A 13 11.78 -5.13 -1.77
N LEU A 14 11.75 -4.08 -2.60
CA LEU A 14 11.73 -2.70 -2.15
C LEU A 14 10.48 -2.40 -1.31
N SER A 15 9.29 -2.77 -1.81
CA SER A 15 8.04 -2.62 -1.05
C SER A 15 8.07 -3.41 0.27
N ALA A 16 8.60 -4.63 0.27
CA ALA A 16 8.74 -5.41 1.50
C ALA A 16 9.62 -4.67 2.53
N ALA A 17 10.78 -4.16 2.09
CA ALA A 17 11.68 -3.41 2.96
C ALA A 17 11.03 -2.13 3.51
N GLU A 18 10.32 -1.37 2.68
CA GLU A 18 9.57 -0.19 3.12
C GLU A 18 8.56 -0.52 4.22
N HIS A 19 7.81 -1.60 4.08
CA HIS A 19 6.79 -2.00 5.06
C HIS A 19 7.40 -2.51 6.37
N VAL A 20 8.58 -3.14 6.33
CA VAL A 20 9.36 -3.44 7.56
C VAL A 20 9.79 -2.15 8.26
N LEU A 21 10.27 -1.15 7.51
CA LEU A 21 10.66 0.14 8.07
C LEU A 21 9.46 0.88 8.66
N ILE A 22 8.31 0.86 7.98
CA ILE A 22 7.06 1.46 8.48
C ILE A 22 6.59 0.74 9.75
N PHE A 23 6.59 -0.59 9.77
CA PHE A 23 6.30 -1.37 10.97
C PHE A 23 7.15 -0.91 12.17
N ALA A 24 8.46 -0.79 11.98
CA ALA A 24 9.36 -0.33 13.05
C ALA A 24 9.04 1.10 13.50
N MET A 25 8.67 1.98 12.56
CA MET A 25 8.33 3.37 12.83
C MET A 25 7.00 3.55 13.57
N GLU A 26 5.97 2.78 13.19
CA GLU A 26 4.63 2.84 13.77
C GLU A 26 4.53 2.08 15.11
N THR A 27 5.32 1.01 15.28
CA THR A 27 5.27 0.17 16.48
C THR A 27 6.24 0.63 17.56
N PHE A 28 7.52 0.71 17.22
CA PHE A 28 8.58 0.93 18.23
C PHE A 28 8.96 2.40 18.35
N LEU A 29 9.00 3.13 17.23
CA LEU A 29 9.53 4.49 17.18
C LEU A 29 8.47 5.58 17.16
N TRP A 30 7.19 5.23 17.35
CA TRP A 30 6.05 6.14 17.20
C TRP A 30 6.20 7.43 18.01
N ARG A 31 6.47 7.31 19.32
CA ARG A 31 6.62 8.47 20.22
C ARG A 31 7.84 9.35 19.89
N GLY A 32 8.79 8.81 19.13
CA GLY A 32 10.02 9.49 18.73
C GLY A 32 10.01 9.95 17.27
N ARG A 33 10.66 9.17 16.40
CA ARG A 33 10.80 9.51 14.97
C ARG A 33 9.50 9.30 14.18
N GLY A 34 8.67 8.33 14.58
CA GLY A 34 7.37 8.01 13.96
C GLY A 34 6.45 9.23 13.86
N ARG A 35 6.14 9.86 14.98
CA ARG A 35 5.27 11.05 15.00
C ARG A 35 5.75 12.21 14.13
N LYS A 36 7.07 12.35 13.90
CA LYS A 36 7.60 13.40 13.01
C LYS A 36 7.22 13.15 11.55
N LEU A 37 7.17 11.89 11.13
CA LEU A 37 6.73 11.50 9.78
C LEU A 37 5.27 11.91 9.53
N PHE A 38 4.44 11.79 10.55
CA PHE A 38 3.02 12.16 10.53
C PHE A 38 2.74 13.60 10.97
N ARG A 39 3.79 14.42 11.18
CA ARG A 39 3.69 15.82 11.65
C ARG A 39 2.86 15.99 12.94
N ALA A 40 2.87 14.99 13.81
CA ALA A 40 2.13 14.97 15.06
C ALA A 40 2.96 15.50 16.25
N SER A 41 2.34 16.33 17.08
CA SER A 41 2.90 16.78 18.36
C SER A 41 3.01 15.59 19.34
N ALA A 42 3.79 15.74 20.41
CA ALA A 42 3.89 14.70 21.43
C ALA A 42 2.54 14.43 22.11
N ALA A 43 1.74 15.48 22.36
CA ALA A 43 0.42 15.38 22.96
C ALA A 43 -0.59 14.66 22.04
N GLN A 44 -0.52 14.90 20.73
CA GLN A 44 -1.36 14.20 19.74
C GLN A 44 -0.93 12.74 19.55
N ALA A 45 0.38 12.46 19.60
CA ALA A 45 0.90 11.13 19.35
C ALA A 45 0.72 10.15 20.53
N ALA A 46 0.79 10.65 21.77
CA ALA A 46 0.73 9.82 22.97
C ALA A 46 -0.50 8.87 23.03
N PRO A 47 -1.75 9.34 22.81
CA PRO A 47 -2.93 8.48 22.86
C PRO A 47 -3.00 7.50 21.67
N LEU A 48 -2.37 7.82 20.54
CA LEU A 48 -2.42 7.00 19.32
C LEU A 48 -1.44 5.81 19.33
N ALA A 49 -0.56 5.72 20.32
CA ALA A 49 0.54 4.74 20.30
C ALA A 49 0.08 3.28 20.18
N GLY A 50 -1.02 2.90 20.85
CA GLY A 50 -1.59 1.56 20.73
C GLY A 50 -2.14 1.27 19.33
N ALA A 51 -2.88 2.23 18.76
CA ALA A 51 -3.42 2.13 17.40
C ALA A 51 -2.30 2.04 16.36
N MET A 52 -1.24 2.84 16.52
CA MET A 52 -0.09 2.80 15.60
C MET A 52 0.69 1.50 15.70
N ALA A 53 0.85 0.92 16.88
CA ALA A 53 1.45 -0.41 17.02
C ALA A 53 0.64 -1.48 16.26
N GLN A 54 -0.69 -1.39 16.28
CA GLN A 54 -1.54 -2.29 15.50
C GLN A 54 -1.39 -2.05 13.99
N LEU A 55 -1.37 -0.77 13.54
CA LEU A 55 -1.10 -0.42 12.14
C LEU A 55 0.24 -0.98 11.67
N GLY A 56 1.27 -0.91 12.51
CA GLY A 56 2.57 -1.47 12.22
C GLY A 56 2.52 -2.98 11.96
N VAL A 57 1.74 -3.74 12.74
CA VAL A 57 1.63 -5.19 12.54
C VAL A 57 0.95 -5.53 11.21
N TYR A 58 -0.01 -4.73 10.75
CA TYR A 58 -0.57 -4.88 9.40
C TYR A 58 0.51 -4.64 8.32
N ASN A 59 1.33 -3.60 8.49
CA ASN A 59 2.48 -3.36 7.61
C ASN A 59 3.49 -4.52 7.62
N LEU A 60 3.79 -5.10 8.78
CA LEU A 60 4.64 -6.29 8.87
C LEU A 60 4.03 -7.48 8.13
N THR A 61 2.71 -7.65 8.20
CA THR A 61 2.00 -8.74 7.52
C THR A 61 2.13 -8.60 6.00
N LEU A 62 1.99 -7.38 5.46
CA LEU A 62 2.22 -7.10 4.04
C LEU A 62 3.67 -7.41 3.64
N ALA A 63 4.65 -7.01 4.46
CA ALA A 63 6.06 -7.30 4.20
C ALA A 63 6.33 -8.81 4.15
N LEU A 64 5.80 -9.58 5.11
CA LEU A 64 5.95 -11.04 5.15
C LEU A 64 5.34 -11.71 3.93
N GLY A 65 4.16 -11.25 3.48
CA GLY A 65 3.53 -11.71 2.25
C GLY A 65 4.38 -11.47 1.00
N LEU A 66 4.95 -10.27 0.86
CA LEU A 66 5.85 -9.94 -0.25
C LEU A 66 7.14 -10.78 -0.21
N LEU A 67 7.74 -10.97 0.97
CA LEU A 67 8.93 -11.82 1.15
C LEU A 67 8.62 -13.29 0.82
N TRP A 68 7.45 -13.78 1.21
CA TRP A 68 6.96 -15.12 0.87
C TRP A 68 6.83 -15.30 -0.64
N ALA A 69 6.21 -14.34 -1.32
CA ALA A 69 6.07 -14.33 -2.77
C ALA A 69 7.42 -14.36 -3.49
N LEU A 70 8.41 -13.63 -2.96
CA LEU A 70 9.79 -13.64 -3.47
C LEU A 70 10.47 -14.99 -3.25
N ALA A 71 10.35 -15.57 -2.05
CA ALA A 71 10.98 -16.84 -1.70
C ALA A 71 10.43 -18.02 -2.52
N ARG A 72 9.14 -17.98 -2.88
CA ARG A 72 8.50 -18.98 -3.74
C ARG A 72 8.74 -18.75 -5.23
N HIS A 73 9.27 -17.59 -5.61
CA HIS A 73 9.32 -17.12 -6.99
C HIS A 73 7.94 -17.12 -7.68
N ASP A 74 6.87 -16.96 -6.91
CA ASP A 74 5.48 -17.10 -7.37
C ASP A 74 4.95 -15.75 -7.90
N THR A 75 4.38 -15.76 -9.11
CA THR A 75 3.87 -14.55 -9.76
C THR A 75 2.55 -14.10 -9.14
N ASP A 76 1.65 -15.02 -8.81
CA ASP A 76 0.31 -14.71 -8.31
C ASP A 76 0.40 -14.11 -6.91
N ASP A 77 1.26 -14.67 -6.04
CA ASP A 77 1.53 -14.12 -4.71
C ASP A 77 2.10 -12.69 -4.80
N LYS A 78 3.01 -12.41 -5.74
CA LYS A 78 3.57 -11.05 -5.92
C LYS A 78 2.47 -10.09 -6.32
N LEU A 79 1.64 -10.47 -7.29
CA LEU A 79 0.54 -9.63 -7.77
C LEU A 79 -0.48 -9.36 -6.66
N LEU A 80 -0.81 -10.37 -5.87
CA LEU A 80 -1.75 -10.25 -4.74
C LEU A 80 -1.24 -9.23 -3.71
N PHE A 81 -0.03 -9.43 -3.18
CA PHE A 81 0.48 -8.56 -2.11
C PHE A 81 0.83 -7.16 -2.60
N LEU A 82 1.37 -7.00 -3.82
CA LEU A 82 1.60 -5.69 -4.41
C LEU A 82 0.28 -4.93 -4.64
N THR A 83 -0.81 -5.65 -5.00
CA THR A 83 -2.14 -5.05 -5.11
C THR A 83 -2.62 -4.56 -3.75
N PHE A 84 -2.46 -5.35 -2.68
CA PHE A 84 -2.83 -4.90 -1.33
C PHE A 84 -2.09 -3.63 -0.92
N VAL A 85 -0.78 -3.55 -1.17
CA VAL A 85 0.00 -2.33 -0.92
C VAL A 85 -0.56 -1.16 -1.74
N TRP A 86 -0.83 -1.37 -3.03
CA TRP A 86 -1.39 -0.34 -3.91
C TRP A 86 -2.74 0.20 -3.40
N LEU A 87 -3.62 -0.67 -2.92
CA LEU A 87 -4.93 -0.29 -2.38
C LEU A 87 -4.81 0.56 -1.12
N VAL A 88 -4.00 0.11 -0.17
CA VAL A 88 -3.77 0.84 1.08
C VAL A 88 -3.13 2.20 0.79
N ALA A 89 -2.16 2.25 -0.13
CA ALA A 89 -1.50 3.49 -0.50
C ALA A 89 -2.45 4.47 -1.22
N ALA A 90 -3.30 3.97 -2.13
CA ALA A 90 -4.28 4.80 -2.85
C ALA A 90 -5.31 5.43 -1.90
N PHE A 91 -5.84 4.64 -0.96
CA PHE A 91 -6.71 5.17 0.10
C PHE A 91 -5.98 6.18 1.00
N GLY A 92 -4.77 5.84 1.45
CA GLY A 92 -3.95 6.69 2.32
C GLY A 92 -3.56 8.03 1.67
N ALA A 93 -3.34 8.04 0.36
CA ALA A 93 -2.97 9.23 -0.40
C ALA A 93 -4.04 10.32 -0.36
N THR A 94 -5.32 9.92 -0.42
CA THR A 94 -6.45 10.85 -0.43
C THR A 94 -7.02 11.12 0.95
N SER A 95 -6.96 10.15 1.87
CA SER A 95 -7.45 10.28 3.26
C SER A 95 -6.45 11.00 4.19
N LEU A 96 -5.17 10.66 4.10
CA LEU A 96 -4.15 11.16 5.03
C LEU A 96 -3.25 12.20 4.36
N MET A 97 -2.35 11.76 3.48
CA MET A 97 -1.40 12.65 2.79
C MET A 97 -0.94 12.10 1.44
N PRO A 98 -0.80 12.95 0.40
CA PRO A 98 -0.40 12.50 -0.94
C PRO A 98 0.95 11.78 -1.01
N ARG A 99 1.84 12.07 -0.05
CA ARG A 99 3.18 11.47 0.04
C ARG A 99 3.12 9.94 0.14
N ILE A 100 2.07 9.36 0.70
CA ILE A 100 1.90 7.91 0.83
C ILE A 100 1.89 7.24 -0.56
N LEU A 101 1.27 7.87 -1.56
CA LEU A 101 1.28 7.35 -2.93
C LEU A 101 2.71 7.30 -3.50
N LEU A 102 3.53 8.31 -3.20
CA LEU A 102 4.91 8.35 -3.68
C LEU A 102 5.79 7.32 -2.96
N THR A 103 5.67 7.19 -1.63
CA THR A 103 6.58 6.35 -0.83
C THR A 103 6.15 4.91 -0.67
N GLN A 104 4.88 4.57 -0.88
CA GLN A 104 4.35 3.20 -0.74
C GLN A 104 3.66 2.74 -2.03
N GLY A 105 2.88 3.63 -2.64
CA GLY A 105 2.13 3.30 -3.85
C GLY A 105 3.00 3.15 -5.09
N SER A 106 4.00 4.01 -5.28
CA SER A 106 4.83 4.02 -6.49
C SER A 106 5.69 2.77 -6.64
N PRO A 107 6.39 2.26 -5.60
CA PRO A 107 7.13 1.01 -5.72
C PRO A 107 6.20 -0.18 -5.99
N ALA A 108 5.05 -0.22 -5.32
CA ALA A 108 4.06 -1.28 -5.52
C ALA A 108 3.49 -1.28 -6.95
N LEU A 109 3.11 -0.11 -7.46
CA LEU A 109 2.58 0.04 -8.82
C LEU A 109 3.63 -0.31 -9.88
N LEU A 110 4.88 0.13 -9.71
CA LEU A 110 5.97 -0.25 -10.60
C LEU A 110 6.22 -1.76 -10.57
N GLY A 111 6.17 -2.38 -9.38
CA GLY A 111 6.21 -3.82 -9.22
C GLY A 111 5.10 -4.53 -9.99
N LEU A 112 3.85 -4.08 -9.84
CA LEU A 112 2.69 -4.64 -10.56
C LEU A 112 2.90 -4.56 -12.08
N LEU A 113 3.26 -3.39 -12.59
CA LEU A 113 3.47 -3.17 -14.02
C LEU A 113 4.61 -4.05 -14.56
N CYS A 114 5.71 -4.18 -13.82
CA CYS A 114 6.83 -5.05 -14.21
C CYS A 114 6.45 -6.53 -14.18
N VAL A 115 5.79 -7.01 -13.12
CA VAL A 115 5.38 -8.42 -13.00
C VAL A 115 4.42 -8.79 -14.13
N VAL A 116 3.38 -7.97 -14.36
CA VAL A 116 2.43 -8.21 -15.45
C VAL A 116 3.10 -8.13 -16.82
N GLY A 117 3.94 -7.13 -17.06
CA GLY A 117 4.67 -6.99 -18.32
C GLY A 117 5.73 -8.08 -18.55
N SER A 118 6.17 -8.76 -17.49
CA SER A 118 7.18 -9.83 -17.56
C SER A 118 6.63 -11.20 -17.93
N GLU A 119 5.32 -11.38 -17.75
CA GLU A 119 4.69 -12.65 -18.03
C GLU A 119 4.50 -12.85 -19.54
N LYS A 120 4.93 -14.02 -20.03
CA LYS A 120 4.66 -14.49 -21.40
C LYS A 120 3.20 -14.89 -21.60
N GLN A 121 2.36 -14.61 -20.60
CA GLN A 121 0.95 -14.89 -20.56
C GLN A 121 0.18 -14.18 -21.67
N PHE A 122 0.74 -13.35 -22.55
CA PHE A 122 0.01 -12.88 -23.73
C PHE A 122 -0.30 -14.00 -24.73
N ASP A 123 0.57 -15.03 -24.83
CA ASP A 123 0.42 -16.13 -25.80
C ASP A 123 -0.32 -17.35 -25.20
N ASP A 124 -0.13 -17.65 -23.91
CA ASP A 124 -0.89 -18.70 -23.18
C ASP A 124 -2.21 -18.18 -22.56
N LEU A 125 -2.52 -16.88 -22.73
CA LEU A 125 -3.69 -16.16 -22.17
C LEU A 125 -5.04 -16.74 -22.61
N HIS A 126 -5.06 -17.52 -23.69
CA HIS A 126 -6.29 -18.14 -24.20
C HIS A 126 -6.78 -19.32 -23.35
N SER A 127 -5.90 -19.95 -22.56
CA SER A 127 -6.25 -21.12 -21.74
C SER A 127 -6.86 -20.77 -20.36
N TRP A 128 -6.65 -19.53 -19.90
CA TRP A 128 -7.22 -18.94 -18.68
C TRP A 128 -7.98 -17.65 -19.05
N GLY A 129 -9.04 -17.78 -19.84
CA GLY A 129 -9.65 -16.76 -20.72
C GLY A 129 -9.84 -15.30 -20.25
N HIS A 130 -9.56 -14.91 -18.99
CA HIS A 130 -9.77 -13.55 -18.48
C HIS A 130 -8.77 -13.05 -17.40
N GLY A 131 -7.78 -13.84 -16.93
CA GLY A 131 -7.06 -13.60 -15.66
C GLY A 131 -6.22 -12.31 -15.55
N ALA A 132 -5.30 -12.05 -16.48
CA ALA A 132 -4.35 -10.93 -16.37
C ALA A 132 -5.00 -9.55 -16.68
N TYR A 133 -5.96 -9.50 -17.59
CA TYR A 133 -6.72 -8.27 -17.90
C TYR A 133 -7.74 -7.93 -16.81
N TRP A 134 -8.33 -8.94 -16.15
CA TRP A 134 -9.07 -8.71 -14.92
C TRP A 134 -8.16 -8.17 -13.83
N LEU A 135 -6.92 -8.65 -13.70
CA LEU A 135 -6.01 -8.16 -12.68
C LEU A 135 -5.56 -6.72 -12.94
N LEU A 136 -5.17 -6.34 -14.16
CA LEU A 136 -4.82 -4.95 -14.47
C LEU A 136 -6.03 -4.00 -14.43
N GLY A 137 -7.16 -4.43 -15.00
CA GLY A 137 -8.42 -3.70 -14.94
C GLY A 137 -8.90 -3.52 -13.50
N SER A 138 -8.76 -4.55 -12.67
CA SER A 138 -9.07 -4.47 -11.23
C SER A 138 -8.02 -3.66 -10.46
N VAL A 139 -6.73 -3.72 -10.75
CA VAL A 139 -5.74 -2.86 -10.08
C VAL A 139 -6.04 -1.38 -10.31
N GLY A 140 -6.38 -0.99 -11.55
CA GLY A 140 -6.79 0.37 -11.89
C GLY A 140 -8.13 0.76 -11.27
N LEU A 141 -9.16 -0.10 -11.41
CA LEU A 141 -10.51 0.13 -10.88
C LEU A 141 -10.53 0.16 -9.35
N VAL A 142 -9.91 -0.82 -8.70
CA VAL A 142 -9.87 -0.96 -7.25
C VAL A 142 -8.95 0.09 -6.63
N GLY A 143 -7.84 0.45 -7.28
CA GLY A 143 -7.03 1.61 -6.86
C GLY A 143 -7.82 2.92 -6.92
N SER A 144 -8.57 3.15 -8.00
CA SER A 144 -9.45 4.33 -8.14
C SER A 144 -10.57 4.33 -7.11
N ALA A 145 -11.18 3.18 -6.85
CA ALA A 145 -12.21 3.02 -5.83
C ALA A 145 -11.67 3.28 -4.42
N ALA A 146 -10.47 2.78 -4.10
CA ALA A 146 -9.80 3.03 -2.82
C ALA A 146 -9.46 4.52 -2.65
N ALA A 147 -8.95 5.18 -3.70
CA ALA A 147 -8.68 6.61 -3.69
C ALA A 147 -9.96 7.44 -3.49
N LEU A 148 -11.06 7.08 -4.19
CA LEU A 148 -12.37 7.71 -4.01
C LEU A 148 -12.89 7.52 -2.59
N ALA A 149 -12.82 6.30 -2.06
CA ALA A 149 -13.24 6.01 -0.69
C ALA A 149 -12.45 6.84 0.33
N GLY A 150 -11.13 6.97 0.16
CA GLY A 150 -10.30 7.82 1.02
C GLY A 150 -10.65 9.30 0.92
N ALA A 151 -10.99 9.79 -0.28
CA ALA A 151 -11.41 11.17 -0.48
C ALA A 151 -12.80 11.44 0.15
N LEU A 152 -13.74 10.52 0.00
CA LEU A 152 -15.07 10.60 0.62
C LEU A 152 -14.97 10.56 2.15
N TRP A 153 -14.14 9.66 2.70
CA TRP A 153 -13.88 9.60 4.13
C TRP A 153 -13.33 10.93 4.66
N LYS A 154 -12.33 11.52 4.00
CA LYS A 154 -11.74 12.80 4.41
C LYS A 154 -12.76 13.95 4.38
N ARG A 155 -13.63 13.98 3.37
CA ARG A 155 -14.70 14.99 3.29
C ARG A 155 -15.67 14.86 4.45
N ASN A 156 -16.05 13.63 4.82
CA ASN A 156 -16.92 13.38 5.95
C ASN A 156 -16.27 13.76 7.29
N ASP A 157 -14.99 13.43 7.49
CA ASP A 157 -14.23 13.76 8.70
C ASP A 157 -14.16 15.28 8.93
N LEU A 158 -13.90 16.05 7.85
CA LEU A 158 -13.87 17.51 7.92
C LEU A 158 -15.25 18.11 8.24
N ALA A 159 -16.34 17.57 7.66
CA ALA A 159 -17.69 18.02 7.95
C ALA A 159 -18.07 17.82 9.43
N CYS A 160 -17.75 16.65 10.01
CA CYS A 160 -17.98 16.40 11.43
C CYS A 160 -17.16 17.33 12.33
N ALA A 161 -15.94 17.68 11.93
CA ALA A 161 -15.11 18.62 12.68
C ALA A 161 -15.70 20.05 12.68
N GLU A 162 -16.24 20.50 11.55
CA GLU A 162 -16.92 21.80 11.42
C GLU A 162 -18.21 21.84 12.26
N GLU A 163 -19.03 20.79 12.22
CA GLU A 163 -20.23 20.68 13.05
C GLU A 163 -19.89 20.74 14.54
N GLY A 164 -18.89 19.98 14.99
CA GLY A 164 -18.43 20.00 16.38
C GLY A 164 -17.91 21.38 16.83
N ALA A 165 -17.23 22.11 15.94
CA ALA A 165 -16.77 23.47 16.22
C ALA A 165 -17.90 24.50 16.30
N SER A 166 -19.03 24.28 15.61
CA SER A 166 -20.19 25.19 15.63
C SER A 166 -21.07 25.07 16.88
N LEU A 167 -20.93 23.97 17.63
CA LEU A 167 -21.69 23.69 18.85
C LEU A 167 -20.99 24.18 20.13
N HIS A 168 -19.80 24.79 20.01
CA HIS A 168 -18.97 25.30 21.10
C HIS A 168 -18.71 26.80 20.95
#